data_AF-A0A4Q5IRS8-F1
#
_entry.id   AF-A0A4Q5IRS8-F1
#
_cell.length_a   1.000
_cell.length_b   1.000
_cell.length_c   1.000
_cell.angle_alpha   90.00
_cell.angle_beta   90.00
_cell.angle_gamma   90.00
#
_symmetry.space_group_name_H-M   'P 1'
#
loop_
_entity.id
_entity.type
_entity.pdbx_description
1 polymer ?
#
loop_
_entity_poly.entity_id
_entity_poly.type
_entity_poly.pdbx_seq_one_letter_code
_entity_poly.pdbx_strand_id
1 'polypeptide(L)' 'LSEGQIAEAMGISRGTVKSTASRALTALERQLGTTHSNEGNVR' A
#
# COMPACT_ATOMS: atom_id res chain seq x y z
N LEU A 1 16.38 3.57 1.48
CA LEU A 1 16.28 4.31 0.19
C LEU A 1 15.36 5.49 0.39
N SER A 2 15.78 6.69 -0.02
CA SER A 2 14.90 7.85 -0.04
C SER A 2 13.95 7.80 -1.24
N GLU A 3 12.87 8.56 -1.19
CA GLU A 3 11.91 8.69 -2.30
C GLU A 3 12.58 9.19 -3.58
N GLY A 4 13.57 10.09 -3.46
CA GLY A 4 14.37 10.58 -4.58
C GLY A 4 15.25 9.49 -5.20
N GLN A 5 15.88 8.66 -4.37
CA GLN A 5 16.69 7.53 -4.84
C GLN A 5 15.84 6.47 -5.56
N ILE A 6 14.62 6.22 -5.09
CA ILE A 6 13.68 5.31 -5.76
C ILE A 6 13.24 5.88 -7.11
N ALA A 7 12.89 7.17 -7.14
CA ALA A 7 12.48 7.85 -8.36
C ALA A 7 13.59 7.80 -9.43
N GLU A 8 14.84 8.10 -9.04
CA GLU A 8 16.02 8.03 -9.91
C GLU A 8 16.26 6.62 -10.44
N ALA A 9 16.31 5.62 -9.56
CA ALA A 9 16.57 4.23 -9.95
C ALA A 9 15.50 3.65 -10.89
N MET A 10 14.26 4.13 -10.78
CA MET A 10 13.13 3.64 -11.58
C MET A 10 12.80 4.53 -12.79
N GLY A 11 13.47 5.68 -12.97
CA GLY A 11 13.15 6.61 -14.05
C GLY A 11 11.73 7.21 -13.98
N ILE A 12 11.19 7.39 -12.76
CA ILE A 12 9.84 7.92 -12.52
C ILE A 12 9.88 9.20 -11.67
N SER A 13 8.78 9.94 -11.63
CA SER A 13 8.68 11.11 -10.75
C SER A 13 8.57 10.69 -9.27
N ARG A 14 9.04 11.56 -8.36
CA ARG A 14 8.82 11.40 -6.91
C ARG A 14 7.33 11.28 -6.56
N GLY A 15 6.46 12.05 -7.22
CA GLY A 15 5.01 11.94 -7.07
C GLY A 15 4.45 10.57 -7.48
N THR A 16 5.04 9.93 -8.49
CA THR A 16 4.70 8.55 -8.90
C THR A 16 5.06 7.55 -7.80
N VAL A 17 6.21 7.72 -7.13
CA VAL A 17 6.61 6.90 -5.98
C VAL A 17 5.57 7.00 -4.85
N LYS A 18 5.24 8.23 -4.41
CA LYS A 18 4.23 8.44 -3.35
C LYS A 18 2.88 7.86 -3.69
N SER A 19 2.36 8.16 -4.88
CA SER A 19 1.02 7.72 -5.25
C SER A 19 0.95 6.19 -5.41
N THR A 20 2.03 5.55 -5.85
CA THR A 20 2.11 4.08 -5.92
C THR A 20 2.18 3.46 -4.54
N ALA A 21 3.00 3.99 -3.64
CA ALA A 21 3.08 3.53 -2.25
C ALA A 21 1.73 3.66 -1.53
N SER A 22 1.06 4.80 -1.69
CA SER A 22 -0.28 5.03 -1.12
C SER A 22 -1.31 4.01 -1.62
N ARG A 23 -1.38 3.78 -2.94
CA ARG A 23 -2.30 2.78 -3.53
C ARG A 23 -1.96 1.36 -3.08
N ALA A 24 -0.67 1.01 -3.04
CA ALA A 24 -0.22 -0.31 -2.62
C ALA A 24 -0.59 -0.59 -1.17
N LEU A 25 -0.42 0.39 -0.27
CA LEU A 25 -0.83 0.27 1.12
C LEU A 25 -2.34 0.08 1.25
N THR A 26 -3.15 0.91 0.57
CA THR A 26 -4.61 0.74 0.57
C THR A 26 -5.04 -0.63 0.03
N ALA A 27 -4.37 -1.14 -1.01
CA ALA A 27 -4.65 -2.47 -1.55
C ALA A 27 -4.30 -3.57 -0.54
N LEU A 28 -3.15 -3.44 0.12
CA LEU A 28 -2.69 -4.37 1.15
C LEU A 28 -3.64 -4.35 2.37
N GLU A 29 -4.04 -3.17 2.84
CA GLU A 29 -5.02 -3.01 3.92
C GLU A 29 -6.34 -3.69 3.60
N ARG A 30 -6.81 -3.65 2.34
CA ARG A 30 -8.00 -4.38 1.93
C ARG A 30 -7.79 -5.90 1.96
N GLN A 31 -6.63 -6.37 1.50
CA GLN A 31 -6.29 -7.80 1.49
C GLN A 31 -6.10 -8.37 2.90
N LEU A 32 -5.58 -7.59 3.84
CA LEU A 32 -5.37 -7.99 5.23
C LEU A 32 -6.61 -7.72 6.09
N GLY A 33 -7.37 -6.66 5.79
CA GLY A 33 -8.62 -6.29 6.47
C GLY A 33 -9.78 -7.26 6.20
N THR A 34 -9.73 -8.03 5.10
CA THR A 34 -10.64 -9.19 4.91
C THR A 34 -10.40 -10.34 5.89
N THR A 35 -9.34 -10.28 6.71
CA THR A 35 -9.04 -11.30 7.73
C THR A 35 -9.65 -10.99 9.10
N HIS A 36 -10.23 -9.80 9.33
CA HIS A 36 -10.73 -9.37 10.65
C HIS A 36 -12.24 -9.05 10.70
N SER A 37 -13.09 -9.86 10.10
CA SER A 37 -14.54 -9.85 10.41
C SER A 37 -15.19 -11.22 10.14
N ASN A 38 -14.77 -12.26 10.87
CA ASN A 38 -15.61 -13.45 11.08
C ASN A 38 -15.28 -14.18 12.40
N GLU A 39 -15.21 -13.44 13.50
CA GLU A 39 -15.25 -14.01 14.85
C GLU A 39 -16.21 -13.16 15.70
N GLY A 40 -17.48 -13.57 15.76
CA GLY A 40 -18.44 -12.97 16.67
C GLY A 40 -19.80 -12.65 16.07
N ASN A 41 -20.49 -13.62 15.46
CA ASN A 41 -21.95 -13.69 15.52
C ASN A 41 -22.48 -15.09 15.18
N VAL A 42 -22.14 -16.07 16.01
CA VAL A 42 -22.92 -17.31 16.13
C VAL A 42 -23.22 -17.52 17.61
N ARG A 43 -24.27 -16.83 18.08
CA ARG A 43 -25.27 -17.27 19.07
C ARG A 43 -26.10 -16.11 19.58
#